data_AF-A0A3D4H6T5-F1
#
_entry.id   AF-A0A3D4H6T5-F1
#
_cell.length_a   1.000
_cell.length_b   1.000
_cell.length_c   1.000
_cell.angle_alpha   90.00
_cell.angle_beta   90.00
_cell.angle_gamma   90.00
#
_symmetry.space_group_name_H-M   'P 1'
#
loop_
_entity.id
_entity.type
_entity.pdbx_description
1 polymer ?
#
loop_
_entity_poly.entity_id
_entity_poly.type
_entity_poly.pdbx_seq_one_letter_code
_entity_poly.pdbx_strand_id
1 'polypeptide(L)'
;STFTIHFEGTPDEEANNARDLATALGLSHNIFFATASHFLENAAYMTWISDEPIADPAFFAAQIVAEIASEEVTVILSGAGADELFAGYGHYKLSRRNALAEWVLRSDIPLSKRLLSSAFTDDTLRDLADYSSSRLPWHLRCTSNLTSNDYRQLASALGVVSSPFSVFEKAYMEATMVGSLNQQLYCDATRYLRSQLLPLTDRTTMAASIEGRVPFLDHRIVDYAFKIDGRYKVEGGCTKKILKDLARKIGLPRTIIERRKLGFPNAVQEWFGGTASKTLVSVLLHPSSYSGEHLRPWVMEKLRTKKSIQHNWKSLYALFILNIWHELLIKRKQWTKPNFSLNNLFDI
;
A
#
# COMPACT_ATOMS: atom_id res chain seq x y z
N SER A 1 21.55 -0.41 15.91
CA SER A 1 21.27 -1.43 14.89
C SER A 1 20.25 -0.91 13.88
N THR A 2 20.23 -1.47 12.68
CA THR A 2 19.22 -1.24 11.65
C THR A 2 18.73 -2.59 11.13
N PHE A 3 17.46 -2.68 10.77
CA PHE A 3 16.80 -3.94 10.45
C PHE A 3 16.11 -3.81 9.08
N THR A 4 16.36 -4.77 8.20
CA THR A 4 15.74 -4.85 6.87
C THR A 4 15.24 -6.25 6.62
N ILE A 5 14.23 -6.35 5.77
CA ILE A 5 13.69 -7.62 5.27
C ILE A 5 13.90 -7.72 3.77
N HIS A 6 14.32 -8.88 3.32
CA HIS A 6 14.44 -9.29 1.93
C HIS A 6 13.47 -10.43 1.68
N PHE A 7 12.86 -10.47 0.49
CA PHE A 7 11.92 -11.52 0.13
C PHE A 7 12.50 -12.44 -0.95
N GLU A 8 12.47 -13.74 -0.68
CA GLU A 8 12.89 -14.76 -1.63
C GLU A 8 12.13 -14.62 -2.97
N GLY A 9 12.88 -14.57 -4.07
CA GLY A 9 12.35 -14.40 -5.42
C GLY A 9 12.19 -12.95 -5.87
N THR A 10 12.59 -11.97 -5.05
CA THR A 10 12.59 -10.54 -5.41
C THR A 10 14.01 -10.00 -5.60
N PRO A 11 14.19 -8.89 -6.35
CA PRO A 11 15.51 -8.27 -6.49
C PRO A 11 16.11 -7.82 -5.16
N ASP A 12 17.43 -7.98 -5.01
CA ASP A 12 18.18 -7.58 -3.80
C ASP A 12 18.33 -6.05 -3.63
N GLU A 13 17.77 -5.23 -4.54
CA GLU A 13 18.05 -3.80 -4.63
C GLU A 13 17.78 -3.07 -3.30
N GLU A 14 16.66 -3.33 -2.63
CA GLU A 14 16.33 -2.67 -1.35
C GLU A 14 17.23 -3.15 -0.20
N ALA A 15 17.54 -4.44 -0.14
CA ALA A 15 18.42 -5.01 0.89
C ALA A 15 19.86 -4.49 0.74
N ASN A 16 20.36 -4.40 -0.50
CA ASN A 16 21.66 -3.82 -0.81
C ASN A 16 21.67 -2.32 -0.50
N ASN A 17 20.60 -1.59 -0.85
CA ASN A 17 20.47 -0.17 -0.53
C ASN A 17 20.52 0.10 0.97
N ALA A 18 19.84 -0.71 1.77
CA ALA A 18 19.85 -0.59 3.23
C ALA A 18 21.24 -0.92 3.81
N ARG A 19 21.89 -1.98 3.32
CA ARG A 19 23.25 -2.36 3.71
C ARG A 19 24.25 -1.24 3.44
N ASP A 20 24.23 -0.68 2.23
CA ASP A 20 25.12 0.42 1.84
C ASP A 20 24.96 1.64 2.75
N LEU A 21 23.71 2.00 3.10
CA LEU A 21 23.43 3.12 4.01
C LEU A 21 23.93 2.83 5.42
N ALA A 22 23.70 1.61 5.92
CA ALA A 22 24.18 1.21 7.24
C ALA A 22 25.70 1.24 7.32
N THR A 23 26.40 0.71 6.30
CA THR A 23 27.86 0.76 6.18
C THR A 23 28.36 2.21 6.13
N ALA A 24 27.75 3.07 5.32
CA ALA A 24 28.14 4.47 5.21
C ALA A 24 27.98 5.25 6.53
N LEU A 25 27.06 4.82 7.41
CA LEU A 25 26.81 5.43 8.71
C LEU A 25 27.48 4.68 9.88
N GLY A 26 28.23 3.61 9.62
CA GLY A 26 28.87 2.81 10.66
C GLY A 26 27.90 2.08 11.59
N LEU A 27 26.71 1.71 11.08
CA LEU A 27 25.65 1.05 11.85
C LEU A 27 25.70 -0.47 11.68
N SER A 28 25.45 -1.20 12.78
CA SER A 28 25.16 -2.65 12.70
C SER A 28 23.87 -2.87 11.92
N HIS A 29 23.89 -3.81 10.96
CA HIS A 29 22.78 -4.06 10.04
C HIS A 29 22.38 -5.53 10.00
N ASN A 30 21.10 -5.80 10.25
CA ASN A 30 20.50 -7.13 10.20
C ASN A 30 19.55 -7.24 9.01
N ILE A 31 19.67 -8.32 8.24
CA ILE A 31 18.79 -8.62 7.11
C ILE A 31 18.12 -9.97 7.34
N PHE A 32 16.79 -9.97 7.33
CA PHE A 32 15.99 -11.19 7.36
C PHE A 32 15.57 -11.61 5.96
N PHE A 33 15.69 -12.90 5.66
CA PHE A 33 15.29 -13.48 4.38
C PHE A 33 13.93 -14.19 4.55
N ALA A 34 12.87 -13.50 4.16
CA ALA A 34 11.51 -14.00 4.23
C ALA A 34 11.16 -14.90 3.04
N THR A 35 10.38 -15.94 3.31
CA THR A 35 9.93 -16.94 2.34
C THR A 35 8.42 -17.03 2.33
N ALA A 36 7.86 -17.70 1.34
CA ALA A 36 6.41 -17.93 1.27
C ALA A 36 5.89 -18.71 2.49
N SER A 37 6.68 -19.64 3.05
CA SER A 37 6.30 -20.40 4.25
C SER A 37 6.14 -19.49 5.45
N HIS A 38 7.11 -18.60 5.70
CA HIS A 38 7.01 -17.60 6.77
C HIS A 38 5.74 -16.74 6.64
N PHE A 39 5.40 -16.33 5.41
CA PHE A 39 4.18 -15.58 5.14
C PHE A 39 2.91 -16.38 5.46
N LEU A 40 2.80 -17.63 5.01
CA LEU A 40 1.63 -18.48 5.24
C LEU A 40 1.47 -18.85 6.72
N GLU A 41 2.56 -19.09 7.44
CA GLU A 41 2.57 -19.37 8.88
C GLU A 41 2.11 -18.15 9.70
N ASN A 42 2.48 -16.94 9.26
CA ASN A 42 2.13 -15.71 9.96
C ASN A 42 0.79 -15.10 9.52
N ALA A 43 0.21 -15.54 8.42
CA ALA A 43 -0.97 -14.88 7.84
C ALA A 43 -2.18 -14.79 8.79
N ALA A 44 -2.41 -15.82 9.61
CA ALA A 44 -3.45 -15.78 10.63
C ALA A 44 -3.11 -14.77 11.75
N TYR A 45 -1.88 -14.81 12.25
CA TYR A 45 -1.44 -13.93 13.34
C TYR A 45 -1.37 -12.46 12.91
N MET A 46 -0.82 -12.17 11.72
CA MET A 46 -0.76 -10.81 11.18
C MET A 46 -2.15 -10.22 10.98
N THR A 47 -3.11 -11.03 10.52
CA THR A 47 -4.50 -10.59 10.34
C THR A 47 -5.19 -10.37 11.69
N TRP A 48 -4.88 -11.21 12.68
CA TRP A 48 -5.40 -11.08 14.04
C TRP A 48 -4.91 -9.81 14.73
N ILE A 49 -3.60 -9.52 14.72
CA ILE A 49 -3.06 -8.27 15.29
C ILE A 49 -3.48 -7.03 14.51
N SER A 50 -3.81 -7.19 13.22
CA SER A 50 -4.35 -6.10 12.40
C SER A 50 -5.73 -5.66 12.88
N ASP A 51 -6.53 -6.51 13.54
CA ASP A 51 -7.90 -6.25 14.05
C ASP A 51 -8.96 -5.89 12.97
N GLU A 52 -8.50 -5.40 11.82
CA GLU A 52 -9.25 -5.04 10.63
C GLU A 52 -8.66 -5.79 9.42
N PRO A 53 -9.43 -5.99 8.33
CA PRO A 53 -8.95 -6.66 7.13
C PRO A 53 -8.03 -5.74 6.29
N ILE A 54 -6.97 -5.22 6.90
CA ILE A 54 -5.99 -4.34 6.25
C ILE A 54 -5.14 -5.17 5.29
N ALA A 55 -5.38 -4.97 4.00
CA ALA A 55 -4.72 -5.68 2.93
C ALA A 55 -3.47 -4.97 2.39
N ASP A 56 -2.59 -4.52 3.29
CA ASP A 56 -1.28 -3.97 2.90
C ASP A 56 -0.19 -5.06 3.03
N PRO A 57 0.49 -5.47 1.95
CA PRO A 57 1.53 -6.48 2.02
C PRO A 57 2.74 -6.06 2.87
N ALA A 58 2.91 -4.77 3.15
CA ALA A 58 3.94 -4.29 4.08
C ALA A 58 3.70 -4.75 5.52
N PHE A 59 2.49 -5.20 5.87
CA PHE A 59 2.13 -5.60 7.22
C PHE A 59 2.93 -6.82 7.68
N PHE A 60 3.01 -7.86 6.85
CA PHE A 60 3.84 -9.04 7.11
C PHE A 60 5.31 -8.65 7.34
N ALA A 61 5.80 -7.73 6.51
CA ALA A 61 7.18 -7.31 6.57
C ALA A 61 7.50 -6.51 7.83
N ALA A 62 6.62 -5.59 8.21
CA ALA A 62 6.75 -4.78 9.42
C ALA A 62 6.64 -5.64 10.68
N GLN A 63 5.77 -6.65 10.69
CA GLN A 63 5.67 -7.62 11.78
C GLN A 63 7.01 -8.35 11.98
N ILE A 64 7.57 -8.95 10.94
CA ILE A 64 8.83 -9.70 11.03
C ILE A 64 10.00 -8.79 11.44
N VAL A 65 10.08 -7.57 10.88
CA VAL A 65 11.11 -6.61 11.27
C VAL A 65 10.97 -6.20 12.74
N ALA A 66 9.75 -6.02 13.23
CA ALA A 66 9.50 -5.71 14.63
C ALA A 66 9.86 -6.89 15.54
N GLU A 67 9.49 -8.12 15.20
CA GLU A 67 9.85 -9.32 15.99
C GLU A 67 11.37 -9.46 16.14
N ILE A 68 12.13 -9.29 15.04
CA ILE A 68 13.60 -9.38 15.07
C ILE A 68 14.21 -8.21 15.85
N ALA A 69 13.70 -7.00 15.65
CA ALA A 69 14.19 -5.85 16.39
C ALA A 69 13.98 -6.00 17.90
N SER A 70 12.96 -6.75 18.34
CA SER A 70 12.59 -6.88 19.76
C SER A 70 13.62 -7.65 20.57
N GLU A 71 14.43 -8.45 19.88
CA GLU A 71 15.55 -9.18 20.48
C GLU A 71 16.70 -8.25 20.90
N GLU A 72 16.81 -7.07 20.28
CA GLU A 72 17.92 -6.13 20.50
C GLU A 72 17.49 -4.77 21.09
N VAL A 73 16.30 -4.30 20.76
CA VAL A 73 15.86 -2.93 21.07
C VAL A 73 14.40 -2.86 21.50
N THR A 74 14.08 -1.86 22.33
CA THR A 74 12.71 -1.57 22.77
C THR A 74 12.05 -0.41 22.02
N VAL A 75 12.82 0.32 21.20
CA VAL A 75 12.35 1.48 20.43
C VAL A 75 12.90 1.43 19.01
N ILE A 76 12.04 1.63 18.01
CA ILE A 76 12.45 1.76 16.60
C ILE A 76 11.97 3.07 15.99
N LEU A 77 12.76 3.63 15.05
CA LEU A 77 12.39 4.81 14.28
C LEU A 77 11.99 4.40 12.86
N SER A 78 10.78 4.76 12.45
CA SER A 78 10.26 4.54 11.10
C SER A 78 10.19 5.84 10.30
N GLY A 79 10.46 5.74 9.01
CA GLY A 79 10.33 6.85 8.04
C GLY A 79 8.89 7.10 7.57
N ALA A 80 7.88 6.42 8.13
CA ALA A 80 6.48 6.59 7.77
C ALA A 80 6.02 8.05 7.92
N GLY A 81 5.13 8.50 7.03
CA GLY A 81 4.69 9.90 6.94
C GLY A 81 5.52 10.76 5.98
N ALA A 82 6.76 10.37 5.67
CA ALA A 82 7.61 11.17 4.79
C ALA A 82 7.08 11.27 3.34
N ASP A 83 6.50 10.18 2.83
CA ASP A 83 5.97 10.13 1.46
C ASP A 83 4.68 10.96 1.33
N GLU A 84 3.82 10.94 2.34
CA GLU A 84 2.53 11.62 2.39
C GLU A 84 2.65 13.10 2.74
N LEU A 85 3.70 13.50 3.46
CA LEU A 85 3.95 14.92 3.76
C LEU A 85 4.76 15.63 2.66
N PHE A 86 5.72 14.93 2.05
CA PHE A 86 6.72 15.51 1.13
C PHE A 86 6.67 14.94 -0.29
N ALA A 87 5.55 14.33 -0.67
CA ALA A 87 5.25 13.87 -2.02
C ALA A 87 6.28 12.89 -2.58
N GLY A 88 6.42 11.74 -1.94
CA GLY A 88 7.40 10.73 -2.38
C GLY A 88 6.90 9.68 -3.38
N TYR A 89 5.58 9.45 -3.44
CA TYR A 89 4.98 8.56 -4.41
C TYR A 89 5.04 9.09 -5.85
N GLY A 90 5.19 8.17 -6.81
CA GLY A 90 5.32 8.52 -8.23
C GLY A 90 4.13 9.27 -8.80
N HIS A 91 2.92 9.00 -8.29
CA HIS A 91 1.69 9.64 -8.77
C HIS A 91 1.66 11.16 -8.47
N TYR A 92 2.40 11.65 -7.47
CA TYR A 92 2.51 13.09 -7.20
C TYR A 92 3.31 13.85 -8.26
N LYS A 93 4.24 13.19 -8.98
CA LYS A 93 5.04 13.81 -10.05
C LYS A 93 4.18 14.41 -11.14
N LEU A 94 3.04 13.78 -11.37
CA LEU A 94 2.14 14.10 -12.46
C LEU A 94 1.01 15.04 -12.02
N SER A 95 0.90 15.41 -10.73
CA SER A 95 -0.16 16.29 -10.23
C SER A 95 -0.34 17.60 -11.03
N ARG A 96 0.76 18.26 -11.43
CA ARG A 96 0.71 19.47 -12.28
C ARG A 96 0.42 19.20 -13.76
N ARG A 97 0.91 18.09 -14.32
CA ARG A 97 0.66 17.70 -15.73
C ARG A 97 -0.74 17.13 -15.95
N ASN A 98 -1.28 16.49 -14.91
CA ASN A 98 -2.58 15.85 -14.93
C ASN A 98 -3.71 16.85 -14.71
N ALA A 99 -3.47 18.05 -14.19
CA ALA A 99 -4.51 19.09 -14.17
C ALA A 99 -5.08 19.34 -15.58
N LEU A 100 -4.22 19.29 -16.62
CA LEU A 100 -4.65 19.38 -18.02
C LEU A 100 -5.38 18.11 -18.47
N ALA A 101 -4.86 16.92 -18.19
CA ALA A 101 -5.52 15.66 -18.56
C ALA A 101 -6.88 15.48 -17.84
N GLU A 102 -6.97 15.84 -16.56
CA GLU A 102 -8.18 15.86 -15.75
C GLU A 102 -9.17 16.90 -16.27
N TRP A 103 -8.71 18.09 -16.65
CA TRP A 103 -9.55 19.10 -17.31
C TRP A 103 -10.09 18.59 -18.65
N VAL A 104 -9.23 17.98 -19.48
CA VAL A 104 -9.57 17.37 -20.78
C VAL A 104 -10.56 16.21 -20.62
N LEU A 105 -10.39 15.36 -19.60
CA LEU A 105 -11.30 14.25 -19.27
C LEU A 105 -12.64 14.72 -18.72
N ARG A 106 -12.68 15.86 -18.02
CA ARG A 106 -13.91 16.52 -17.54
C ARG A 106 -14.63 17.32 -18.61
N SER A 107 -13.99 17.57 -19.75
CA SER A 107 -14.58 18.34 -20.84
C SER A 107 -15.42 17.42 -21.73
N ASP A 108 -16.64 17.83 -22.10
CA ASP A 108 -17.52 17.11 -23.03
C ASP A 108 -17.03 17.13 -24.50
N ILE A 109 -15.75 17.46 -24.75
CA ILE A 109 -15.19 17.66 -26.08
C ILE A 109 -14.70 16.31 -26.64
N PRO A 110 -15.31 15.74 -27.70
CA PRO A 110 -14.96 14.40 -28.20
C PRO A 110 -13.51 14.28 -28.70
N LEU A 111 -12.93 15.39 -29.18
CA LEU A 111 -11.56 15.47 -29.67
C LEU A 111 -10.51 15.27 -28.56
N SER A 112 -10.90 15.51 -27.31
CA SER A 112 -10.04 15.51 -26.12
C SER A 112 -9.54 14.10 -25.77
N LYS A 113 -10.38 13.07 -25.97
CA LYS A 113 -10.07 11.66 -25.69
C LYS A 113 -9.07 11.05 -26.68
N ARG A 114 -9.08 11.51 -27.94
CA ARG A 114 -8.20 11.01 -29.02
C ARG A 114 -6.77 11.56 -28.94
N LEU A 115 -6.58 12.70 -28.28
CA LEU A 115 -5.24 13.24 -27.98
C LEU A 115 -4.58 12.49 -26.82
N LEU A 116 -5.37 12.05 -25.83
CA LEU A 116 -4.87 11.33 -24.67
C LEU A 116 -4.46 9.88 -24.98
N SER A 117 -5.03 9.24 -26.01
CA SER A 117 -4.68 7.87 -26.43
C SER A 117 -3.27 7.70 -27.00
N SER A 118 -2.58 8.81 -27.28
CA SER A 118 -1.15 8.78 -27.64
C SER A 118 -0.22 8.77 -26.42
N ALA A 119 -0.71 9.22 -25.26
CA ALA A 119 0.07 9.37 -24.03
C ALA A 119 -0.25 8.30 -22.97
N PHE A 120 -1.40 7.64 -23.08
CA PHE A 120 -1.89 6.66 -22.11
C PHE A 120 -2.41 5.40 -22.83
N THR A 121 -2.32 4.25 -22.16
CA THR A 121 -2.91 3.01 -22.67
C THR A 121 -4.43 3.08 -22.65
N ASP A 122 -5.10 2.31 -23.52
CA ASP A 122 -6.56 2.25 -23.58
C ASP A 122 -7.19 1.85 -22.24
N ASP A 123 -6.55 0.94 -21.49
CA ASP A 123 -6.98 0.56 -20.14
C ASP A 123 -6.89 1.73 -19.16
N THR A 124 -5.80 2.51 -19.20
CA THR A 124 -5.63 3.68 -18.34
C THR A 124 -6.68 4.75 -18.64
N LEU A 125 -7.01 4.96 -19.91
CA LEU A 125 -8.03 5.92 -20.31
C LEU A 125 -9.44 5.48 -19.94
N ARG A 126 -9.73 4.19 -20.04
CA ARG A 126 -10.99 3.61 -19.58
C ARG A 126 -11.14 3.80 -18.07
N ASP A 127 -10.15 3.39 -17.30
CA ASP A 127 -10.18 3.55 -15.85
C ASP A 127 -10.30 5.03 -15.43
N LEU A 128 -9.56 5.95 -16.10
CA LEU A 128 -9.66 7.39 -15.82
C LEU A 128 -11.01 7.99 -16.20
N ALA A 129 -11.62 7.53 -17.29
CA ALA A 129 -12.97 7.92 -17.67
C ALA A 129 -13.98 7.44 -16.62
N ASP A 130 -13.76 6.26 -16.04
CA ASP A 130 -14.64 5.73 -15.00
C ASP A 130 -14.50 6.46 -13.66
N TYR A 131 -13.32 7.02 -13.36
CA TYR A 131 -13.12 7.92 -12.24
C TYR A 131 -13.42 9.39 -12.55
N SER A 132 -13.82 9.73 -13.79
CA SER A 132 -13.92 11.13 -14.25
C SER A 132 -14.93 11.97 -13.48
N SER A 133 -15.94 11.34 -12.87
CA SER A 133 -16.89 12.00 -11.97
C SER A 133 -16.25 12.44 -10.65
N SER A 134 -15.09 11.88 -10.30
CA SER A 134 -14.34 12.25 -9.10
C SER A 134 -13.52 13.54 -9.31
N ARG A 135 -13.28 14.24 -8.20
CA ARG A 135 -12.35 15.36 -8.19
C ARG A 135 -10.87 14.94 -8.27
N LEU A 136 -10.58 13.64 -8.14
CA LEU A 136 -9.22 13.09 -8.12
C LEU A 136 -9.05 11.80 -8.95
N PRO A 137 -9.46 11.75 -10.22
CA PRO A 137 -9.51 10.51 -11.01
C PRO A 137 -8.15 9.83 -11.12
N TRP A 138 -7.07 10.61 -11.28
CA TRP A 138 -5.72 10.08 -11.36
C TRP A 138 -5.25 9.48 -10.04
N HIS A 139 -5.59 10.12 -8.92
CA HIS A 139 -5.25 9.62 -7.59
C HIS A 139 -5.93 8.27 -7.35
N LEU A 140 -7.24 8.19 -7.62
CA LEU A 140 -8.02 6.96 -7.47
C LEU A 140 -7.50 5.83 -8.35
N ARG A 141 -7.12 6.15 -9.59
CA ARG A 141 -6.47 5.20 -10.50
C ARG A 141 -5.14 4.65 -9.95
N CYS A 142 -4.41 5.48 -9.22
CA CYS A 142 -3.12 5.09 -8.66
C CYS A 142 -3.26 4.30 -7.35
N THR A 143 -4.38 4.45 -6.64
CA THR A 143 -4.63 3.79 -5.35
C THR A 143 -5.49 2.53 -5.47
N SER A 144 -6.19 2.31 -6.60
CA SER A 144 -6.94 1.09 -6.89
C SER A 144 -6.40 0.32 -8.10
N ASN A 145 -6.43 -1.01 -8.00
CA ASN A 145 -6.15 -1.93 -9.10
C ASN A 145 -7.43 -2.57 -9.69
N LEU A 146 -8.61 -2.22 -9.18
CA LEU A 146 -9.87 -2.73 -9.70
C LEU A 146 -10.25 -1.97 -10.96
N THR A 147 -10.66 -2.71 -11.99
CA THR A 147 -11.30 -2.12 -13.16
C THR A 147 -12.74 -1.75 -12.82
N SER A 148 -13.35 -0.93 -13.65
CA SER A 148 -14.75 -0.55 -13.47
C SER A 148 -15.72 -1.71 -13.70
N ASN A 149 -15.30 -2.69 -14.49
CA ASN A 149 -16.04 -3.94 -14.58
C ASN A 149 -15.98 -4.71 -13.26
N ASP A 150 -14.80 -4.78 -12.61
CA ASP A 150 -14.68 -5.38 -11.29
C ASP A 150 -15.56 -4.65 -10.27
N TYR A 151 -15.55 -3.31 -10.27
CA TYR A 151 -16.42 -2.52 -9.40
C TYR A 151 -17.91 -2.84 -9.61
N ARG A 152 -18.39 -2.89 -10.86
CA ARG A 152 -19.80 -3.22 -11.13
C ARG A 152 -20.16 -4.63 -10.65
N GLN A 153 -19.29 -5.61 -10.91
CA GLN A 153 -19.53 -6.99 -10.49
C GLN A 153 -19.54 -7.10 -8.96
N LEU A 154 -18.58 -6.48 -8.27
CA LEU A 154 -18.48 -6.48 -6.81
C LEU A 154 -19.64 -5.71 -6.16
N ALA A 155 -19.97 -4.52 -6.67
CA ALA A 155 -21.10 -3.71 -6.18
C ALA A 155 -22.42 -4.47 -6.30
N SER A 156 -22.64 -5.14 -7.45
CA SER A 156 -23.82 -5.98 -7.66
C SER A 156 -23.85 -7.19 -6.73
N ALA A 157 -22.71 -7.86 -6.52
CA ALA A 157 -22.63 -9.05 -5.67
C ALA A 157 -22.80 -8.72 -4.18
N LEU A 158 -22.32 -7.55 -3.74
CA LEU A 158 -22.32 -7.12 -2.34
C LEU A 158 -23.52 -6.22 -1.99
N GLY A 159 -24.33 -5.80 -2.96
CA GLY A 159 -25.43 -4.87 -2.75
C GLY A 159 -24.99 -3.46 -2.33
N VAL A 160 -23.76 -3.05 -2.70
CA VAL A 160 -23.19 -1.75 -2.32
C VAL A 160 -23.46 -0.72 -3.40
N VAL A 161 -24.15 0.36 -3.04
CA VAL A 161 -24.50 1.45 -3.97
C VAL A 161 -23.55 2.65 -3.87
N SER A 162 -22.82 2.77 -2.75
CA SER A 162 -21.92 3.90 -2.51
C SER A 162 -20.55 3.72 -3.18
N SER A 163 -20.05 4.79 -3.79
CA SER A 163 -18.67 4.83 -4.27
C SER A 163 -17.68 4.68 -3.09
N PRO A 164 -16.73 3.73 -3.15
CA PRO A 164 -15.70 3.58 -2.11
C PRO A 164 -14.77 4.79 -2.04
N PHE A 165 -14.79 5.64 -3.06
CA PHE A 165 -13.95 6.84 -3.18
C PHE A 165 -14.54 8.07 -2.49
N SER A 166 -15.79 8.01 -2.04
CA SER A 166 -16.46 9.09 -1.31
C SER A 166 -15.66 9.56 -0.09
N VAL A 167 -14.88 8.67 0.54
CA VAL A 167 -13.99 8.98 1.66
C VAL A 167 -12.87 9.95 1.26
N PHE A 168 -12.25 9.74 0.10
CA PHE A 168 -11.20 10.61 -0.44
C PHE A 168 -11.79 11.93 -0.97
N GLU A 169 -12.97 11.88 -1.59
CA GLU A 169 -13.66 13.08 -2.04
C GLU A 169 -14.03 13.99 -0.87
N LYS A 170 -14.51 13.42 0.24
CA LYS A 170 -14.78 14.17 1.46
C LYS A 170 -13.51 14.83 2.01
N ALA A 171 -12.40 14.09 2.08
CA ALA A 171 -11.10 14.64 2.51
C ALA A 171 -10.64 15.80 1.62
N TYR A 172 -10.86 15.67 0.32
CA TYR A 172 -10.53 16.70 -0.65
C TYR A 172 -11.36 17.97 -0.45
N MET A 173 -12.65 17.83 -0.10
CA MET A 173 -13.54 18.95 0.20
C MET A 173 -13.24 19.64 1.53
N GLU A 174 -12.74 18.89 2.51
CA GLU A 174 -12.30 19.41 3.82
C GLU A 174 -10.99 20.21 3.71
N ALA A 175 -10.16 19.92 2.70
CA ALA A 175 -8.89 20.57 2.51
C ALA A 175 -9.06 22.04 2.08
N THR A 176 -8.51 22.97 2.87
CA THR A 176 -8.59 24.42 2.62
C THR A 176 -7.69 24.89 1.47
N MET A 177 -6.68 24.09 1.10
CA MET A 177 -5.75 24.40 0.00
C MET A 177 -6.35 23.98 -1.35
N VAL A 178 -6.76 24.95 -2.19
CA VAL A 178 -7.43 24.67 -3.47
C VAL A 178 -6.46 24.18 -4.55
N GLY A 179 -6.77 23.06 -5.20
CA GLY A 179 -6.18 22.63 -6.48
C GLY A 179 -4.67 22.34 -6.46
N SER A 180 -4.09 22.16 -5.28
CA SER A 180 -2.64 22.08 -5.08
C SER A 180 -2.18 20.64 -4.79
N LEU A 181 -0.88 20.36 -5.00
CA LEU A 181 -0.23 19.14 -4.51
C LEU A 181 -0.50 18.92 -3.01
N ASN A 182 -0.54 19.99 -2.21
CA ASN A 182 -0.81 19.91 -0.78
C ASN A 182 -2.23 19.41 -0.48
N GLN A 183 -3.20 19.59 -1.37
CA GLN A 183 -4.54 19.04 -1.21
C GLN A 183 -4.55 17.53 -1.34
N GLN A 184 -3.80 16.99 -2.32
CA GLN A 184 -3.64 15.53 -2.50
C GLN A 184 -2.91 14.93 -1.29
N LEU A 185 -1.79 15.55 -0.88
CA LEU A 185 -1.03 15.13 0.30
C LEU A 185 -1.88 15.18 1.58
N TYR A 186 -2.78 16.15 1.71
CA TYR A 186 -3.73 16.22 2.83
C TYR A 186 -4.72 15.06 2.82
N CYS A 187 -5.25 14.69 1.65
CA CYS A 187 -6.12 13.52 1.52
C CYS A 187 -5.38 12.24 1.94
N ASP A 188 -4.15 12.06 1.47
CA ASP A 188 -3.34 10.89 1.83
C ASP A 188 -2.99 10.86 3.31
N ALA A 189 -2.56 11.98 3.88
CA ALA A 189 -2.23 12.08 5.29
C ALA A 189 -3.46 11.79 6.19
N THR A 190 -4.65 12.27 5.82
CA THR A 190 -5.86 12.13 6.64
C THR A 190 -6.61 10.82 6.42
N ARG A 191 -6.44 10.16 5.27
CA ARG A 191 -7.14 8.92 4.92
C ARG A 191 -6.20 7.72 4.85
N TYR A 192 -5.24 7.72 3.93
CA TYR A 192 -4.36 6.58 3.70
C TYR A 192 -3.37 6.36 4.86
N LEU A 193 -2.57 7.36 5.21
CA LEU A 193 -1.61 7.30 6.31
C LEU A 193 -2.31 6.95 7.64
N ARG A 194 -3.39 7.69 7.95
CA ARG A 194 -4.14 7.53 9.19
C ARG A 194 -4.80 6.16 9.33
N SER A 195 -5.39 5.63 8.26
CA SER A 195 -6.24 4.43 8.35
C SER A 195 -5.49 3.15 8.00
N GLN A 196 -4.31 3.24 7.38
CA GLN A 196 -3.60 2.06 6.88
C GLN A 196 -2.16 1.98 7.42
N LEU A 197 -1.33 3.00 7.18
CA LEU A 197 0.10 2.93 7.49
C LEU A 197 0.43 3.09 8.98
N LEU A 198 -0.31 3.95 9.70
CA LEU A 198 -0.12 4.15 11.13
C LEU A 198 -0.63 2.96 11.95
N PRO A 199 -1.84 2.43 11.71
CA PRO A 199 -2.29 1.21 12.38
C PRO A 199 -1.35 0.04 12.09
N LEU A 200 -0.85 -0.08 10.85
CA LEU A 200 0.17 -1.08 10.52
C LEU A 200 1.40 -0.93 11.42
N THR A 201 2.03 0.24 11.43
CA THR A 201 3.25 0.46 12.21
C THR A 201 3.02 0.21 13.70
N ASP A 202 1.95 0.77 14.26
CA ASP A 202 1.61 0.64 15.68
C ASP A 202 1.31 -0.81 16.06
N ARG A 203 0.36 -1.46 15.37
CA ARG A 203 -0.07 -2.84 15.67
C ARG A 203 1.08 -3.84 15.52
N THR A 204 1.92 -3.71 14.48
CA THR A 204 3.04 -4.64 14.29
C THR A 204 4.14 -4.45 15.34
N THR A 205 4.44 -3.21 15.74
CA THR A 205 5.50 -2.95 16.74
C THR A 205 5.04 -3.29 18.14
N MET A 206 3.80 -2.95 18.50
CA MET A 206 3.23 -3.29 19.80
C MET A 206 3.05 -4.81 19.98
N ALA A 207 2.70 -5.54 18.91
CA ALA A 207 2.65 -7.00 18.93
C ALA A 207 4.01 -7.66 19.25
N ALA A 208 5.12 -6.97 18.97
CA ALA A 208 6.48 -7.37 19.30
C ALA A 208 7.03 -6.68 20.57
N SER A 209 6.19 -5.98 21.34
CA SER A 209 6.60 -5.21 22.54
C SER A 209 7.66 -4.14 22.28
N ILE A 210 7.61 -3.47 21.12
CA ILE A 210 8.48 -2.36 20.73
C ILE A 210 7.66 -1.07 20.58
N GLU A 211 8.22 0.05 21.04
CA GLU A 211 7.71 1.37 20.73
C GLU A 211 8.15 1.82 19.32
N GLY A 212 7.23 1.83 18.35
CA GLY A 212 7.44 2.40 17.02
C GLY A 212 7.24 3.91 16.98
N ARG A 213 8.29 4.69 16.71
CA ARG A 213 8.19 6.16 16.56
C ARG A 213 8.29 6.58 15.10
N VAL A 214 7.54 7.61 14.73
CA VAL A 214 7.43 8.15 13.37
C VAL A 214 7.82 9.63 13.32
N PRO A 215 9.13 9.98 13.33
CA PRO A 215 9.59 11.35 13.52
C PRO A 215 9.05 12.36 12.52
N PHE A 216 8.77 11.95 11.28
CA PHE A 216 8.18 12.83 10.26
C PHE A 216 6.80 13.38 10.64
N LEU A 217 6.09 12.72 11.55
CA LEU A 217 4.76 13.12 12.01
C LEU A 217 4.78 13.95 13.30
N ASP A 218 5.93 14.46 13.72
CA ASP A 218 5.97 15.55 14.69
C ASP A 218 5.10 16.72 14.17
N HIS A 219 4.21 17.23 15.03
CA HIS A 219 3.24 18.26 14.65
C HIS A 219 3.90 19.49 14.01
N ARG A 220 5.13 19.85 14.40
CA ARG A 220 5.86 20.98 13.80
C ARG A 220 6.29 20.69 12.37
N ILE A 221 6.68 19.44 12.08
CA ILE A 221 7.04 19.00 10.72
C ILE A 221 5.78 18.92 9.85
N VAL A 222 4.68 18.40 10.39
CA VAL A 222 3.38 18.35 9.70
C VAL A 222 2.91 19.77 9.34
N ASP A 223 2.89 20.68 10.32
CA ASP A 223 2.51 22.08 10.13
C ASP A 223 3.38 22.76 9.08
N TYR A 224 4.70 22.56 9.17
CA TYR A 224 5.63 23.13 8.19
C TYR A 224 5.41 22.55 6.80
N ALA A 225 5.23 21.22 6.69
CA ALA A 225 5.01 20.55 5.42
C ALA A 225 3.77 21.09 4.70
N PHE A 226 2.69 21.42 5.40
CA PHE A 226 1.49 21.98 4.79
C PHE A 226 1.51 23.50 4.57
N LYS A 227 2.43 24.22 5.23
CA LYS A 227 2.67 25.67 4.99
C LYS A 227 3.50 25.96 3.74
N ILE A 228 4.43 25.08 3.37
CA ILE A 228 5.31 25.31 2.22
C ILE A 228 4.61 25.03 0.89
N ASP A 229 4.99 25.78 -0.16
CA ASP A 229 4.53 25.57 -1.53
C ASP A 229 4.94 24.17 -2.04
N GLY A 230 4.02 23.49 -2.74
CA GLY A 230 4.25 22.16 -3.30
C GLY A 230 5.48 22.07 -4.23
N ARG A 231 5.95 23.17 -4.81
CA ARG A 231 7.20 23.24 -5.60
C ARG A 231 8.44 22.82 -4.83
N TYR A 232 8.48 23.04 -3.52
CA TYR A 232 9.57 22.56 -2.67
C TYR A 232 9.52 21.05 -2.44
N LYS A 233 8.37 20.41 -2.66
CA LYS A 233 8.18 18.96 -2.52
C LYS A 233 8.43 18.24 -3.84
N VAL A 234 7.93 18.81 -4.94
CA VAL A 234 8.06 18.26 -6.30
C VAL A 234 8.47 19.35 -7.30
N GLU A 235 9.60 19.15 -7.97
CA GLU A 235 10.07 20.01 -9.06
C GLU A 235 10.81 19.19 -10.12
N GLY A 236 10.59 19.48 -11.41
CA GLY A 236 11.30 18.80 -12.50
C GLY A 236 11.15 17.27 -12.51
N GLY A 237 10.06 16.73 -11.95
CA GLY A 237 9.86 15.28 -11.79
C GLY A 237 10.61 14.64 -10.61
N CYS A 238 11.37 15.42 -9.84
CA CYS A 238 12.01 15.02 -8.60
C CYS A 238 11.00 15.08 -7.44
N THR A 239 10.75 13.94 -6.79
CA THR A 239 9.93 13.82 -5.57
C THR A 239 10.78 13.99 -4.31
N LYS A 240 10.13 14.33 -3.18
CA LYS A 240 10.81 14.59 -1.90
C LYS A 240 11.95 15.60 -2.03
N LYS A 241 11.82 16.60 -2.91
CA LYS A 241 12.91 17.50 -3.28
C LYS A 241 13.54 18.17 -2.04
N ILE A 242 12.74 18.79 -1.19
CA ILE A 242 13.22 19.42 0.06
C ILE A 242 13.97 18.45 0.97
N LEU A 243 13.52 17.19 1.06
CA LEU A 243 14.20 16.18 1.88
C LEU A 243 15.52 15.74 1.24
N LYS A 244 15.58 15.65 -0.09
CA LYS A 244 16.83 15.37 -0.81
C LYS A 244 17.82 16.53 -0.69
N ASP A 245 17.34 17.76 -0.73
CA ASP A 245 18.17 18.95 -0.52
C ASP A 245 18.72 18.99 0.91
N LEU A 246 17.89 18.66 1.91
CA LEU A 246 18.33 18.50 3.29
C LEU A 246 19.35 17.36 3.44
N ALA A 247 19.10 16.20 2.82
CA ALA A 247 20.00 15.05 2.82
C ALA A 247 21.39 15.39 2.24
N ARG A 248 21.44 16.21 1.18
CA ARG A 248 22.72 16.72 0.63
C ARG A 248 23.41 17.66 1.62
N LYS A 249 22.65 18.55 2.25
CA LYS A 249 23.19 19.52 3.23
C LYS A 249 23.81 18.84 4.45
N ILE A 250 23.23 17.74 4.92
CA ILE A 250 23.77 16.96 6.05
C ILE A 250 24.94 16.04 5.65
N GLY A 251 25.26 15.93 4.35
CA GLY A 251 26.39 15.15 3.87
C GLY A 251 26.12 13.66 3.63
N LEU A 252 24.87 13.25 3.40
CA LEU A 252 24.60 11.86 2.99
C LEU A 252 25.20 11.56 1.60
N PRO A 253 25.70 10.32 1.36
CA PRO A 253 26.25 9.94 0.07
C PRO A 253 25.27 10.17 -1.09
N ARG A 254 25.78 10.73 -2.19
CA ARG A 254 24.98 11.03 -3.39
C ARG A 254 24.30 9.79 -3.96
N THR A 255 24.99 8.65 -3.90
CA THR A 255 24.49 7.33 -4.31
C THR A 255 23.26 6.87 -3.54
N ILE A 256 22.99 7.42 -2.35
CA ILE A 256 21.80 7.15 -1.53
C ILE A 256 20.68 8.15 -1.85
N ILE A 257 21.02 9.44 -1.99
CA ILE A 257 20.05 10.52 -2.23
C ILE A 257 19.39 10.42 -3.60
N GLU A 258 20.16 10.01 -4.61
CA GLU A 258 19.72 9.95 -6.01
C GLU A 258 19.05 8.63 -6.39
N ARG A 259 18.90 7.70 -5.43
CA ARG A 259 18.20 6.42 -5.67
C ARG A 259 16.78 6.65 -6.16
N ARG A 260 16.33 5.73 -7.00
CA ARG A 260 14.93 5.63 -7.36
C ARG A 260 14.14 5.24 -6.12
N LYS A 261 12.96 5.85 -5.93
CA LYS A 261 12.04 5.42 -4.87
C LYS A 261 11.60 3.98 -5.18
N LEU A 262 11.91 3.08 -4.27
CA LEU A 262 11.32 1.76 -4.19
C LEU A 262 10.13 1.81 -3.22
N GLY A 263 9.06 1.09 -3.55
CA GLY A 263 7.98 0.84 -2.61
C GLY A 263 8.48 -0.04 -1.47
N PHE A 264 7.65 -0.24 -0.44
CA PHE A 264 7.97 -1.26 0.55
C PHE A 264 8.01 -2.63 -0.17
N PRO A 265 9.13 -3.38 -0.10
CA PRO A 265 9.28 -4.62 -0.87
C PRO A 265 8.25 -5.65 -0.43
N ASN A 266 7.77 -6.47 -1.37
CA ASN A 266 6.92 -7.62 -1.09
C ASN A 266 7.07 -8.65 -2.22
N ALA A 267 6.72 -9.91 -1.93
CA ALA A 267 6.77 -11.02 -2.88
C ALA A 267 5.41 -11.70 -3.07
N VAL A 268 4.32 -11.02 -2.70
CA VAL A 268 2.97 -11.61 -2.70
C VAL A 268 2.58 -12.01 -4.12
N GLN A 269 2.93 -11.21 -5.12
CA GLN A 269 2.65 -11.51 -6.52
C GLN A 269 3.32 -12.83 -6.96
N GLU A 270 4.59 -13.00 -6.63
CA GLU A 270 5.40 -14.17 -6.94
C GLU A 270 4.90 -15.41 -6.20
N TRP A 271 4.66 -15.27 -4.89
CA TRP A 271 4.20 -16.36 -4.03
C TRP A 271 2.81 -16.85 -4.43
N PHE A 272 1.86 -15.95 -4.70
CA PHE A 272 0.51 -16.32 -5.14
C PHE A 272 0.50 -16.98 -6.51
N GLY A 273 1.41 -16.57 -7.40
CA GLY A 273 1.63 -17.24 -8.69
C GLY A 273 2.43 -18.55 -8.58
N GLY A 274 2.87 -18.94 -7.38
CA GLY A 274 3.79 -20.04 -7.15
C GLY A 274 3.46 -20.84 -5.89
N THR A 275 4.37 -20.79 -4.91
CA THR A 275 4.36 -21.63 -3.70
C THR A 275 3.11 -21.47 -2.83
N ALA A 276 2.54 -20.27 -2.74
CA ALA A 276 1.33 -20.00 -1.96
C ALA A 276 0.02 -20.16 -2.78
N SER A 277 0.11 -20.53 -4.07
CA SER A 277 -1.06 -20.60 -4.95
C SER A 277 -2.12 -21.58 -4.46
N LYS A 278 -1.73 -22.77 -4.01
CA LYS A 278 -2.67 -23.79 -3.51
C LYS A 278 -3.45 -23.30 -2.29
N THR A 279 -2.76 -22.70 -1.33
CA THR A 279 -3.36 -22.14 -0.11
C THR A 279 -4.25 -20.93 -0.42
N LEU A 280 -3.85 -20.08 -1.38
CA LEU A 280 -4.69 -18.99 -1.85
C LEU A 280 -6.02 -19.53 -2.40
N VAL A 281 -5.98 -20.51 -3.29
CA VAL A 281 -7.19 -21.09 -3.88
C VAL A 281 -8.07 -21.76 -2.82
N SER A 282 -7.47 -22.53 -1.90
CA SER A 282 -8.24 -23.18 -0.83
C SER A 282 -8.96 -22.17 0.05
N VAL A 283 -8.30 -21.07 0.45
CA VAL A 283 -8.92 -20.03 1.27
C VAL A 283 -10.01 -19.26 0.53
N LEU A 284 -9.75 -18.84 -0.71
CA LEU A 284 -10.69 -18.00 -1.45
C LEU A 284 -11.95 -18.73 -1.94
N LEU A 285 -11.85 -20.04 -2.20
CA LEU A 285 -12.96 -20.84 -2.75
C LEU A 285 -13.61 -21.79 -1.75
N HIS A 286 -13.13 -21.83 -0.50
CA HIS A 286 -13.76 -22.63 0.54
C HIS A 286 -15.24 -22.26 0.68
N PRO A 287 -16.19 -23.21 0.73
CA PRO A 287 -17.62 -22.89 0.78
C PRO A 287 -18.02 -21.99 1.96
N SER A 288 -17.32 -22.12 3.09
CA SER A 288 -17.56 -21.31 4.29
C SER A 288 -16.79 -19.97 4.30
N SER A 289 -15.91 -19.69 3.33
CA SER A 289 -15.20 -18.41 3.29
C SER A 289 -16.10 -17.31 2.71
N TYR A 290 -15.89 -16.06 3.14
CA TYR A 290 -16.69 -14.92 2.69
C TYR A 290 -16.69 -14.79 1.16
N SER A 291 -15.52 -14.92 0.52
CA SER A 291 -15.44 -14.85 -0.92
C SER A 291 -15.99 -16.10 -1.61
N GLY A 292 -15.90 -17.27 -0.98
CA GLY A 292 -16.46 -18.51 -1.50
C GLY A 292 -17.99 -18.53 -1.51
N GLU A 293 -18.60 -17.82 -0.55
CA GLU A 293 -20.06 -17.66 -0.43
C GLU A 293 -20.59 -16.55 -1.35
N HIS A 294 -19.97 -15.36 -1.33
CA HIS A 294 -20.54 -14.16 -1.97
C HIS A 294 -19.91 -13.80 -3.31
N LEU A 295 -18.66 -14.21 -3.57
CA LEU A 295 -17.85 -13.70 -4.69
C LEU A 295 -17.28 -14.81 -5.60
N ARG A 296 -17.79 -16.04 -5.48
CA ARG A 296 -17.23 -17.22 -6.14
C ARG A 296 -17.01 -17.05 -7.65
N PRO A 297 -17.97 -16.56 -8.46
CA PRO A 297 -17.76 -16.40 -9.90
C PRO A 297 -16.63 -15.42 -10.23
N TRP A 298 -16.57 -14.29 -9.51
CA TRP A 298 -15.54 -13.27 -9.67
C TRP A 298 -14.16 -13.82 -9.33
N VAL A 299 -14.04 -14.52 -8.20
CA VAL A 299 -12.78 -15.15 -7.76
C VAL A 299 -12.29 -16.19 -8.77
N MET A 300 -13.18 -17.04 -9.27
CA MET A 300 -12.84 -18.06 -10.28
C MET A 300 -12.28 -17.44 -11.58
N GLU A 301 -12.81 -16.30 -12.01
CA GLU A 301 -12.27 -15.56 -13.15
C GLU A 301 -10.82 -15.13 -12.90
N LYS A 302 -10.54 -14.56 -11.72
CA LYS A 302 -9.21 -14.05 -11.38
C LYS A 302 -8.18 -15.16 -11.11
N LEU A 303 -8.63 -16.33 -10.67
CA LEU A 303 -7.79 -17.52 -10.43
C LEU A 303 -7.54 -18.38 -11.68
N ARG A 304 -8.08 -18.02 -12.86
CA ARG A 304 -8.07 -18.87 -14.07
C ARG A 304 -6.69 -19.37 -14.50
N THR A 305 -5.67 -18.53 -14.43
CA THR A 305 -4.30 -18.88 -14.84
C THR A 305 -3.29 -18.23 -13.92
N LYS A 306 -2.05 -18.75 -13.88
CA LYS A 306 -0.94 -18.12 -13.15
C LYS A 306 -0.76 -16.64 -13.51
N LYS A 307 -0.80 -16.31 -14.80
CA LYS A 307 -0.70 -14.92 -15.28
C LYS A 307 -1.86 -14.07 -14.79
N SER A 308 -3.08 -14.63 -14.75
CA SER A 308 -4.25 -13.95 -14.19
C SER A 308 -4.08 -13.68 -12.69
N ILE A 309 -3.60 -14.66 -11.92
CA ILE A 309 -3.32 -14.52 -10.49
C ILE A 309 -2.29 -13.42 -10.25
N GLN A 310 -1.17 -13.45 -10.98
CA GLN A 310 -0.12 -12.45 -10.88
C GLN A 310 -0.59 -11.06 -11.31
N HIS A 311 -1.53 -10.94 -12.24
CA HIS A 311 -2.09 -9.65 -12.62
C HIS A 311 -3.03 -9.10 -11.53
N ASN A 312 -3.83 -9.96 -10.92
CA ASN A 312 -4.87 -9.61 -9.96
C ASN A 312 -4.43 -9.73 -8.48
N TRP A 313 -3.12 -9.86 -8.23
CA TRP A 313 -2.58 -10.26 -6.92
C TRP A 313 -3.04 -9.37 -5.77
N LYS A 314 -3.16 -8.04 -5.98
CA LYS A 314 -3.59 -7.10 -4.93
C LYS A 314 -5.02 -7.38 -4.47
N SER A 315 -5.93 -7.59 -5.42
CA SER A 315 -7.34 -7.86 -5.10
C SER A 315 -7.51 -9.26 -4.50
N LEU A 316 -6.73 -10.24 -4.99
CA LEU A 316 -6.69 -11.57 -4.40
C LEU A 316 -6.12 -11.55 -2.97
N TYR A 317 -5.11 -10.73 -2.71
CA TYR A 317 -4.54 -10.52 -1.38
C TYR A 317 -5.56 -9.88 -0.44
N ALA A 318 -6.28 -8.86 -0.91
CA ALA A 318 -7.35 -8.24 -0.13
C ALA A 318 -8.44 -9.23 0.27
N LEU A 319 -8.90 -10.08 -0.65
CA LEU A 319 -9.86 -11.14 -0.32
C LEU A 319 -9.26 -12.21 0.59
N PHE A 320 -7.98 -12.54 0.42
CA PHE A 320 -7.30 -13.52 1.27
C PHE A 320 -7.28 -13.05 2.73
N ILE A 321 -6.86 -11.82 2.98
CA ILE A 321 -6.89 -11.20 4.31
C ILE A 321 -8.33 -11.07 4.84
N LEU A 322 -9.27 -10.63 4.01
CA LEU A 322 -10.67 -10.52 4.39
C LEU A 322 -11.26 -11.86 4.87
N ASN A 323 -10.97 -12.95 4.16
CA ASN A 323 -11.46 -14.28 4.55
C ASN A 323 -10.86 -14.75 5.88
N ILE A 324 -9.56 -14.54 6.08
CA ILE A 324 -8.89 -14.87 7.36
C ILE A 324 -9.51 -14.03 8.49
N TRP A 325 -9.64 -12.71 8.29
CA TRP A 325 -10.22 -11.80 9.28
C TRP A 325 -11.67 -12.18 9.62
N HIS A 326 -12.50 -12.45 8.60
CA HIS A 326 -13.89 -12.82 8.78
C HIS A 326 -14.02 -14.14 9.57
N GLU A 327 -13.20 -15.12 9.25
CA GLU A 327 -13.19 -16.39 9.96
C GLU A 327 -12.74 -16.22 11.43
N LEU A 328 -11.63 -15.52 11.65
CA LEU A 328 -11.06 -15.33 12.99
C LEU A 328 -11.95 -14.45 13.89
N LEU A 329 -12.29 -13.24 13.45
CA LEU A 329 -12.87 -12.22 14.32
C LEU A 329 -14.40 -12.18 14.26
N ILE A 330 -15.01 -12.56 13.13
CA ILE A 330 -16.47 -12.53 12.98
C ILE A 330 -17.11 -13.89 13.30
N LYS A 331 -16.61 -14.99 12.71
CA LYS A 331 -17.18 -16.33 12.91
C LYS A 331 -16.73 -16.96 14.23
N ARG A 332 -15.41 -17.12 14.43
CA ARG A 332 -14.84 -17.79 15.61
C ARG A 332 -14.80 -16.89 16.85
N LYS A 333 -14.79 -15.57 16.66
CA LYS A 333 -14.56 -14.59 17.75
C LYS A 333 -13.28 -14.93 18.53
N GLN A 334 -12.21 -15.17 17.79
CA GLN A 334 -10.90 -15.56 18.30
C GLN A 334 -10.24 -14.39 19.04
N TRP A 335 -10.38 -14.33 20.37
CA TRP A 335 -9.80 -13.26 21.20
C TRP A 335 -8.40 -13.54 21.72
N THR A 336 -7.86 -14.73 21.46
CA THR A 336 -6.49 -15.12 21.82
C THR A 336 -5.65 -15.33 20.57
N LYS A 337 -4.32 -15.17 20.71
CA LYS A 337 -3.38 -15.37 19.60
C LYS A 337 -3.66 -16.70 18.87
N PRO A 338 -3.91 -16.69 17.55
CA PRO A 338 -4.14 -17.92 16.80
C PRO A 338 -2.87 -18.79 16.83
N ASN A 339 -3.05 -20.09 17.07
CA ASN A 339 -1.97 -21.07 17.12
C ASN A 339 -2.23 -22.25 16.18
N PHE A 340 -2.66 -21.96 14.95
CA PHE A 340 -2.96 -22.97 13.95
C PHE A 340 -2.50 -22.53 12.55
N SER A 341 -2.23 -23.51 11.70
CA SER A 341 -1.91 -23.29 10.29
C SER A 341 -3.15 -22.89 9.50
N LEU A 342 -2.98 -22.08 8.45
CA LEU A 342 -4.05 -21.73 7.53
C LEU A 342 -4.77 -22.94 6.90
N ASN A 343 -4.14 -24.12 6.85
CA ASN A 343 -4.80 -25.33 6.40
C ASN A 343 -6.02 -25.70 7.26
N ASN A 344 -5.98 -25.36 8.56
CA ASN A 344 -7.04 -25.62 9.51
C ASN A 344 -7.94 -24.39 9.72
N LEU A 345 -7.83 -23.38 8.85
CA LEU A 345 -8.55 -22.11 9.01
C LEU A 345 -10.07 -22.28 9.04
N PHE A 346 -10.60 -23.26 8.31
CA PHE A 346 -12.04 -23.53 8.24
C PHE A 346 -12.45 -24.84 8.91
N ASP A 347 -11.50 -25.54 9.53
CA ASP A 347 -11.80 -26.75 10.29
C ASP A 347 -12.45 -26.31 11.61
N ILE A 348 -13.72 -26.66 11.76
CA ILE A 348 -14.54 -26.36 12.94
C ILE A 348 -14.24 -27.36 14.04
#